data_AF-A0A977KVZ6-F1
#
_entry.id   AF-A0A977KVZ6-F1
#
_cell.length_a   1.000
_cell.length_b   1.000
_cell.length_c   1.000
_cell.angle_alpha   90.00
_cell.angle_beta   90.00
_cell.angle_gamma   90.00
#
_symmetry.space_group_name_H-M   'P 1'
#
loop_
_entity.id
_entity.type
_entity.pdbx_description
1 polymer ?
#
loop_
_entity_poly.entity_id
_entity_poly.type
_entity_poly.pdbx_seq_one_letter_code
_entity_poly.pdbx_strand_id
1 'polypeptide(L)' 'MESTSLDLTMEQQFEFRRMRDAAQGMSREQALDLLLQASRLLMIKTNVLRDLIHQTPIEPLT' A
#
# COMPACT_ATOMS: atom_id res chain seq x y z
N MET A 1 -6.13 -22.93 5.27
CA MET A 1 -5.02 -22.17 4.67
C MET A 1 -5.02 -20.84 5.37
N GLU A 2 -4.06 -20.62 6.28
CA GLU A 2 -3.92 -19.31 6.94
C GLU A 2 -3.66 -18.28 5.85
N SER A 3 -4.62 -17.40 5.62
CA SER A 3 -4.45 -16.25 4.76
C SER A 3 -3.40 -15.36 5.41
N THR A 4 -2.14 -15.47 4.98
CA THR A 4 -1.15 -14.42 5.20
C THR A 4 -1.80 -13.13 4.72
N SER A 5 -1.98 -12.16 5.62
CA SER A 5 -2.75 -10.92 5.47
C SER A 5 -2.18 -9.91 4.44
N LEU A 6 -1.40 -10.41 3.49
CA LEU A 6 -0.68 -9.68 2.45
C LEU A 6 -1.30 -9.85 1.06
N ASP A 7 -2.21 -10.82 0.89
CA ASP A 7 -2.95 -10.97 -0.35
C ASP A 7 -3.97 -9.84 -0.51
N LEU A 8 -4.10 -9.32 -1.74
CA LEU A 8 -5.09 -8.30 -2.04
C LEU A 8 -6.50 -8.89 -1.97
N THR A 9 -7.42 -8.20 -1.30
CA THR A 9 -8.84 -8.55 -1.35
C THR A 9 -9.40 -8.39 -2.76
N MET A 10 -10.56 -8.99 -3.05
CA MET A 10 -11.20 -8.84 -4.36
C MET A 10 -11.47 -7.37 -4.73
N GLU A 11 -11.88 -6.57 -3.76
CA GLU A 11 -12.14 -5.14 -3.92
C GLU A 11 -10.85 -4.38 -4.23
N GLN A 12 -9.76 -4.71 -3.54
CA GLN A 12 -8.44 -4.11 -3.81
C GLN A 12 -7.91 -4.50 -5.19
N GLN A 13 -8.14 -5.73 -5.63
CA GLN A 13 -7.80 -6.17 -6.98
C GLN A 13 -8.63 -5.44 -8.05
N PHE A 14 -9.92 -5.16 -7.78
CA PHE A 14 -10.76 -4.35 -8.65
C PHE A 14 -10.24 -2.91 -8.76
N GLU A 15 -9.92 -2.28 -7.61
CA GLU A 15 -9.34 -0.95 -7.59
C GLU A 15 -8.01 -0.88 -8.34
N PHE A 16 -7.17 -1.92 -8.23
CA PHE A 16 -5.92 -2.00 -8.98
C PHE A 16 -6.15 -1.99 -10.50
N ARG A 17 -7.18 -2.68 -11.00
CA ARG A 17 -7.57 -2.63 -12.42
C ARG A 17 -8.05 -1.23 -12.82
N ARG A 18 -8.87 -0.60 -12.00
CA ARG A 18 -9.36 0.76 -12.22
C ARG A 18 -8.21 1.78 -12.29
N MET A 19 -7.23 1.67 -11.39
CA MET A 19 -6.04 2.50 -11.39
C MET A 19 -5.19 2.30 -12.64
N ARG A 20 -4.99 1.05 -13.09
CA ARG A 20 -4.25 0.75 -14.32
C ARG A 20 -4.90 1.39 -15.53
N ASP A 21 -6.23 1.28 -15.66
CA ASP A 21 -6.95 1.81 -16.80
C ASP A 21 -6.92 3.36 -16.79
N ALA A 22 -7.00 3.99 -15.61
CA ALA A 22 -6.79 5.43 -15.46
C ALA A 22 -5.36 5.88 -15.83
N ALA A 23 -4.35 5.08 -15.48
CA ALA A 23 -2.95 5.39 -15.78
C ALA A 23 -2.64 5.38 -17.28
N GLN A 24 -3.38 4.61 -18.08
CA GLN A 24 -3.22 4.61 -19.56
C GLN A 24 -3.58 5.95 -20.20
N GLY A 25 -4.46 6.74 -19.56
CA GLY A 25 -4.85 8.07 -20.03
C GLY A 25 -3.98 9.21 -19.51
N MET A 26 -2.97 8.93 -18.68
CA MET A 26 -2.14 9.98 -18.08
C MET A 26 -1.09 10.52 -19.03
N SER A 27 -0.86 11.83 -18.99
CA SER A 27 0.34 12.42 -19.56
C SER A 27 1.57 11.97 -18.76
N ARG A 28 2.75 12.07 -19.37
CA ARG A 28 4.03 11.77 -18.69
C ARG A 28 4.21 12.57 -17.41
N GLU A 29 3.82 13.85 -17.43
CA GLU A 29 3.98 14.74 -16.28
C GLU A 29 3.05 14.34 -15.13
N GLN A 30 1.79 14.02 -15.44
CA GLN A 30 0.83 13.49 -14.48
C GLN A 30 1.29 12.17 -13.86
N ALA A 31 1.82 11.26 -14.68
CA ALA A 31 2.32 9.97 -14.20
C ALA A 31 3.53 10.13 -13.26
N LEU A 32 4.45 11.04 -13.58
CA LEU A 32 5.62 11.33 -12.74
C LEU A 32 5.23 12.00 -11.41
N ASP A 33 4.31 12.95 -11.45
CA ASP A 33 3.81 13.59 -10.23
C ASP A 33 3.11 12.57 -9.32
N LEU A 34 2.24 11.73 -9.89
CA LEU A 34 1.59 10.64 -9.16
C LEU A 34 2.59 9.66 -8.55
N LEU A 35 3.65 9.31 -9.29
CA LEU A 35 4.70 8.41 -8.80
C LEU A 35 5.45 9.00 -7.60
N LEU A 36 5.76 10.30 -7.63
CA LEU A 36 6.40 11.00 -6.51
C LEU A 36 5.48 11.02 -5.27
N GLN A 37 4.19 11.31 -5.47
CA GLN A 37 3.21 11.29 -4.39
C GLN A 37 3.06 9.88 -3.78
N ALA A 38 2.96 8.84 -4.61
CA ALA A 38 2.87 7.46 -4.16
C ALA A 38 4.13 7.03 -3.38
N SER A 39 5.32 7.41 -3.86
CA SER A 39 6.59 7.13 -3.19
C SER A 39 6.66 7.79 -1.80
N ARG A 40 6.19 9.03 -1.69
CA ARG A 40 6.07 9.71 -0.39
C ARG A 40 5.10 8.99 0.54
N LEU A 41 3.95 8.57 0.02
CA LEU A 41 2.94 7.89 0.81
C LEU A 41 3.43 6.52 1.32
N LEU A 42 4.23 5.80 0.55
CA LEU A 42 4.87 4.57 0.98
C LEU A 42 5.78 4.80 2.18
N MET A 43 6.62 5.83 2.16
CA MET A 43 7.48 6.17 3.31
C MET A 43 6.66 6.49 4.58
N ILE A 44 5.57 7.25 4.43
CA ILE A 44 4.67 7.57 5.55
C ILE A 44 4.04 6.28 6.11
N LYS A 45 3.52 5.40 5.23
CA LYS A 45 2.93 4.11 5.64
C LYS A 45 3.94 3.22 6.36
N THR A 46 5.21 3.22 5.94
CA THR A 46 6.28 2.49 6.62
C THR A 46 6.54 3.03 8.03
N ASN A 47 6.52 4.35 8.21
CA ASN A 47 6.67 4.95 9.54
C ASN A 47 5.49 4.57 10.45
N VAL A 48 4.26 4.66 9.95
CA VAL A 48 3.06 4.25 10.69
C VAL A 48 3.13 2.78 11.09
N LEU A 49 3.51 1.89 10.18
CA LEU A 49 3.67 0.46 10.48
C LEU A 49 4.72 0.25 11.57
N ARG A 50 5.87 0.94 11.49
CA ARG A 50 6.92 0.87 12.50
C ARG A 50 6.39 1.28 13.87
N ASP A 51 5.66 2.38 13.95
CA ASP A 51 5.10 2.88 15.21
C ASP A 51 4.09 1.90 15.80
N LEU A 52 3.21 1.31 14.98
CA LEU A 52 2.24 0.30 15.42
C LEU A 52 2.93 -0.98 15.94
N ILE A 53 3.99 -1.43 15.27
CA ILE A 53 4.78 -2.58 15.72
C ILE A 53 5.41 -2.29 17.09
N HIS A 54 5.98 -1.09 17.29
CA HIS A 54 6.56 -0.71 18.58
C HIS A 54 5.53 -0.58 19.71
N GLN A 55 4.28 -0.26 19.39
CA GLN A 55 3.18 -0.14 20.36
C GLN A 55 2.53 -1.48 20.70
N THR A 56 2.82 -2.54 19.94
CA THR A 56 2.24 -3.87 20.19
C THR A 56 3.12 -4.60 21.20
N PRO A 57 2.61 -4.98 22.40
CA PRO A 57 3.38 -5.77 23.34
C PRO A 57 3.70 -7.12 22.71
N ILE A 58 4.99 -7.48 22.66
CA ILE A 58 5.40 -8.84 22.31
C ILE A 58 5.16 -9.67 23.56
N GLU A 59 3.97 -10.26 23.71
CA GLU A 59 3.76 -11.30 24.72
C GLU A 59 4.70 -12.46 24.37
N PRO A 60 5.58 -12.89 25.31
CA PRO A 60 6.40 -14.06 25.08
C PRO A 60 5.48 -15.26 24.92
N LEU A 61 5.62 -15.97 23.79
CA LEU A 61 4.97 -17.26 23.57
C LEU A 61 5.44 -18.22 24.67
N THR A 62 4.58 -18.44 25.67
CA THR A 62 4.76 -19.44 26.74
C THR A 62 4.36 -20.83 26.26
#